data_AF-A0AAN9UXE5-F1
#
_entry.id   AF-A0AAN9UXE5-F1
#
_cell.length_a   1.000
_cell.length_b   1.000
_cell.length_c   1.000
_cell.angle_alpha   90.00
_cell.angle_beta   90.00
_cell.angle_gamma   90.00
#
_symmetry.space_group_name_H-M   'P 1'
#
loop_
_entity.id
_entity.type
_entity.pdbx_description
1 polymer ?
#
loop_
_entity_poly.entity_id
_entity_poly.type
_entity_poly.pdbx_seq_one_letter_code
_entity_poly.pdbx_strand_id
1 'polypeptide(L)'
;MDGRTATWLMPLYQMHITALELAYSRTAEEIEAIKTSLAPALPSVAHYTYRHRARLVKPMVSHDLSAFALSFLPASGEPAVSPDPTAPDTAAVQSQGDPYTYHHVRRDVWNITKEAGMTVDSRYIVPSAHVTLGRFLTNDDHATPDQRKAWVDAIDDINRWLETEIWGRTDADFIGEWVLGQEKGLDVRVGTLWYGGGRTVLLGEGF
;
A
#
# COMPACT_ATOMS: atom_id res chain seq x y z
N MET A 1 -6.92 -28.75 21.89
CA MET A 1 -6.51 -27.36 21.64
C MET A 1 -6.63 -27.16 20.14
N ASP A 2 -7.61 -26.38 19.70
CA ASP A 2 -7.74 -26.03 18.28
C ASP A 2 -6.53 -25.14 17.93
N GLY A 3 -5.67 -25.59 17.01
CA GLY A 3 -4.38 -24.99 16.67
C GLY A 3 -4.50 -23.69 15.88
N ARG A 4 -5.38 -22.78 16.31
CA ARG A 4 -5.48 -21.44 15.73
C ARG A 4 -4.32 -20.62 16.25
N THR A 5 -3.49 -20.14 15.33
CA THR A 5 -2.45 -19.15 15.60
C THR A 5 -3.10 -17.89 16.19
N ALA A 6 -2.48 -17.27 17.22
CA ALA A 6 -2.97 -16.01 17.78
C ALA A 6 -2.82 -14.83 16.80
N THR A 7 -2.20 -15.08 15.65
CA THR A 7 -2.00 -14.15 14.55
C THR A 7 -2.78 -14.60 13.32
N TRP A 8 -3.46 -13.65 12.67
CA TRP A 8 -4.02 -13.80 11.33
C TRP A 8 -3.08 -13.19 10.30
N LEU A 9 -2.78 -13.91 9.22
CA LEU A 9 -1.96 -13.42 8.11
C LEU A 9 -2.83 -12.97 6.93
N MET A 10 -2.46 -11.85 6.32
CA MET A 10 -3.07 -11.38 5.08
C MET A 10 -2.73 -12.35 3.94
N PRO A 11 -3.71 -12.89 3.20
CA PRO A 11 -3.42 -13.68 2.02
C PRO A 11 -2.62 -12.88 0.99
N LEU A 12 -1.59 -13.49 0.40
CA LEU A 12 -0.66 -12.82 -0.51
C LEU A 12 -1.36 -12.07 -1.65
N TYR A 13 -2.39 -12.67 -2.25
CA TYR A 13 -3.16 -12.08 -3.35
C TYR A 13 -4.10 -10.93 -2.93
N GLN A 14 -4.19 -10.63 -1.63
CA GLN A 14 -4.96 -9.52 -1.07
C GLN A 14 -4.06 -8.41 -0.49
N MET A 15 -2.75 -8.63 -0.45
CA MET A 15 -1.78 -7.62 -0.02
C MET A 15 -1.79 -6.42 -0.97
N HIS A 16 -1.87 -5.23 -0.41
CA HIS A 16 -1.90 -3.97 -1.14
C HIS A 16 -1.42 -2.81 -0.25
N ILE A 17 -1.04 -1.70 -0.88
CA ILE A 17 -0.87 -0.41 -0.21
C ILE A 17 -2.10 0.44 -0.49
N THR A 18 -2.75 0.97 0.54
CA THR A 18 -3.87 1.89 0.38
C THR A 18 -3.37 3.29 0.04
N ALA A 19 -3.62 3.77 -1.19
CA ALA A 19 -3.32 5.16 -1.58
C ALA A 19 -4.28 6.18 -0.96
N LEU A 20 -5.58 5.87 -0.89
CA LEU A 20 -6.61 6.72 -0.31
C LEU A 20 -7.81 5.89 0.17
N GLU A 21 -8.27 6.11 1.40
CA GLU A 21 -9.54 5.57 1.91
C GLU A 21 -10.62 6.65 1.78
N LEU A 22 -11.58 6.49 0.87
CA LEU A 22 -12.59 7.52 0.61
C LEU A 22 -13.67 7.59 1.69
N ALA A 23 -14.10 6.41 2.18
CA ALA A 23 -15.12 6.27 3.21
C ALA A 23 -14.96 4.90 3.91
N TYR A 24 -15.47 4.79 5.15
CA TYR A 24 -15.47 3.56 5.94
C TYR A 24 -16.75 3.45 6.78
N SER A 25 -17.08 2.23 7.22
CA SER A 25 -18.25 1.95 8.08
C SER A 25 -19.58 2.51 7.57
N ARG A 26 -19.77 2.49 6.24
CA ARG A 26 -21.00 2.93 5.56
C ARG A 26 -21.85 1.74 5.14
N THR A 27 -23.15 1.97 4.93
CA THR A 27 -24.04 0.94 4.37
C THR A 27 -23.71 0.66 2.91
N ALA A 28 -24.22 -0.45 2.38
CA ALA A 28 -24.04 -0.78 0.97
C ALA A 28 -24.65 0.30 0.05
N GLU A 29 -25.80 0.84 0.42
CA GLU A 29 -26.49 1.91 -0.32
C GLU A 29 -25.67 3.21 -0.34
N GLU A 30 -25.08 3.59 0.80
CA GLU A 30 -24.20 4.77 0.88
C GLU A 30 -22.95 4.59 0.02
N ILE A 31 -22.31 3.41 0.05
CA ILE A 31 -21.14 3.12 -0.79
C ILE A 31 -21.51 3.13 -2.28
N GLU A 32 -22.65 2.58 -2.65
CA GLU A 32 -23.12 2.57 -4.03
C GLU A 32 -23.47 3.98 -4.53
N ALA A 33 -24.02 4.85 -3.66
CA ALA A 33 -24.23 6.26 -3.97
C ALA A 33 -22.91 7.01 -4.20
N ILE A 34 -21.92 6.81 -3.32
CA ILE A 34 -20.57 7.39 -3.48
C ILE A 34 -19.93 6.93 -4.80
N LYS A 35 -19.95 5.61 -5.06
CA LYS A 35 -19.40 5.04 -6.30
C LYS A 35 -20.07 5.62 -7.54
N THR A 36 -21.39 5.77 -7.52
CA THR A 36 -22.16 6.34 -8.63
C THR A 36 -21.79 7.81 -8.85
N SER A 37 -21.70 8.59 -7.79
CA SER A 37 -21.31 10.01 -7.85
C SER A 37 -19.89 10.19 -8.40
N LEU A 38 -18.95 9.31 -8.04
CA LEU A 38 -17.55 9.41 -8.44
C LEU A 38 -17.24 8.74 -9.78
N ALA A 39 -18.17 7.99 -10.37
CA ALA A 39 -17.95 7.24 -11.61
C ALA A 39 -17.24 8.04 -12.73
N PRO A 40 -17.58 9.33 -12.99
CA PRO A 40 -16.88 10.11 -14.02
C PRO A 40 -15.40 10.39 -13.72
N ALA A 41 -15.00 10.43 -12.45
CA ALA A 41 -13.63 10.74 -12.03
C ALA A 41 -12.77 9.49 -11.78
N LEU A 42 -13.37 8.31 -11.64
CA LEU A 42 -12.64 7.07 -11.35
C LEU A 42 -11.54 6.76 -12.38
N PRO A 43 -11.71 6.96 -13.70
CA PRO A 43 -10.63 6.73 -14.64
C PRO A 43 -9.40 7.62 -14.37
N SER A 44 -9.61 8.90 -14.04
CA SER A 44 -8.51 9.82 -13.71
C SER A 44 -7.74 9.39 -12.47
N VAL A 45 -8.42 8.76 -11.50
CA VAL A 45 -7.79 8.18 -10.30
C VAL A 45 -7.07 6.86 -10.63
N ALA A 46 -7.76 5.92 -11.27
CA ALA A 46 -7.26 4.58 -11.53
C ALA A 46 -5.98 4.62 -12.39
N HIS A 47 -6.00 5.39 -13.48
CA HIS A 47 -4.88 5.52 -14.41
C HIS A 47 -3.82 6.54 -13.96
N TYR A 48 -3.96 7.14 -12.77
CA TYR A 48 -3.13 8.28 -12.39
C TYR A 48 -1.63 7.98 -12.41
N THR A 49 -1.24 6.80 -11.92
CA THR A 49 0.15 6.33 -11.85
C THR A 49 0.75 6.01 -13.21
N TYR A 50 -0.06 5.84 -14.26
CA TYR A 50 0.43 5.60 -15.62
C TYR A 50 1.31 6.76 -16.12
N ARG A 51 0.99 8.00 -15.70
CA ARG A 51 1.70 9.23 -16.09
C ARG A 51 2.42 9.93 -14.93
N HIS A 52 2.17 9.52 -13.69
CA HIS A 52 2.74 10.12 -12.47
C HIS A 52 3.39 9.03 -11.61
N ARG A 53 4.68 8.79 -11.83
CA ARG A 53 5.38 7.61 -11.36
C ARG A 53 6.18 7.95 -10.11
N ALA A 54 5.82 7.33 -8.99
CA ALA A 54 6.50 7.45 -7.72
C ALA A 54 7.14 6.12 -7.32
N ARG A 55 8.20 6.20 -6.51
CA ARG A 55 8.89 5.03 -5.96
C ARG A 55 8.78 4.98 -4.45
N LEU A 56 8.73 3.77 -3.93
CA LEU A 56 8.83 3.42 -2.53
C LEU A 56 10.09 2.59 -2.33
N VAL A 57 10.86 2.88 -1.28
CA VAL A 57 12.15 2.24 -1.01
C VAL A 57 12.25 1.88 0.46
N LYS A 58 13.35 1.21 0.81
CA LYS A 58 13.74 0.93 2.21
C LYS A 58 12.62 0.22 2.99
N PRO A 59 12.16 -0.95 2.51
CA PRO A 59 11.13 -1.73 3.21
C PRO A 59 11.58 -2.10 4.62
N MET A 60 10.67 -2.00 5.59
CA MET A 60 10.85 -2.47 6.97
C MET A 60 9.56 -3.07 7.51
N VAL A 61 9.68 -4.10 8.34
CA VAL A 61 8.57 -4.59 9.16
C VAL A 61 8.38 -3.64 10.34
N SER A 62 7.19 -3.05 10.41
CA SER A 62 6.70 -2.22 11.51
C SER A 62 5.51 -2.89 12.18
N HIS A 63 5.29 -2.64 13.47
CA HIS A 63 4.16 -3.19 14.20
C HIS A 63 3.63 -2.20 15.24
N ASP A 64 2.37 -2.39 15.62
CA ASP A 64 1.73 -1.70 16.75
C ASP A 64 0.98 -2.72 17.63
N LEU A 65 0.07 -2.26 18.47
CA LEU A 65 -0.70 -3.15 19.36
C LEU A 65 -1.73 -4.04 18.64
N SER A 66 -2.00 -3.79 17.35
CA SER A 66 -3.07 -4.42 16.59
C SER A 66 -2.59 -5.27 15.43
N ALA A 67 -1.46 -4.91 14.83
CA ALA A 67 -1.01 -5.47 13.56
C ALA A 67 0.49 -5.29 13.32
N PHE A 68 0.96 -5.94 12.27
CA PHE A 68 2.28 -5.71 11.69
C PHE A 68 2.18 -5.59 10.17
N ALA A 69 3.08 -4.81 9.60
CA ALA A 69 3.02 -4.35 8.21
C ALA A 69 4.43 -4.18 7.65
N LEU A 70 4.58 -4.40 6.34
CA LEU A 70 5.76 -4.00 5.58
C LEU A 70 5.57 -2.54 5.17
N SER A 71 6.32 -1.65 5.79
CA SER A 71 6.30 -0.21 5.55
C SER A 71 7.46 0.21 4.64
N PHE A 72 7.24 1.27 3.86
CA PHE A 72 8.21 1.82 2.93
C PHE A 72 8.36 3.33 3.14
N LEU A 73 9.51 3.86 2.72
CA LEU A 73 9.73 5.29 2.61
C LEU A 73 9.49 5.75 1.16
N PRO A 74 8.90 6.94 0.93
CA PRO A 74 8.92 7.56 -0.39
C PRO A 74 10.36 7.83 -0.82
N ALA A 75 10.73 7.46 -2.05
CA ALA A 75 12.05 7.78 -2.58
C ALA A 75 12.23 9.31 -2.70
N SER A 76 13.36 9.81 -2.20
CA SER A 76 13.72 11.22 -2.29
C SER A 76 15.25 11.39 -2.28
N GLY A 77 15.86 11.41 -3.47
CA GLY A 77 17.31 11.44 -3.65
C GLY A 77 17.97 10.05 -3.60
N GLU A 78 17.20 8.98 -3.80
CA GLU A 78 17.63 7.59 -3.70
C GLU A 78 18.00 7.07 -5.10
N PRO A 79 19.01 6.19 -5.23
CA PRO A 79 19.29 5.54 -6.51
C PRO A 79 18.09 4.70 -6.97
N ALA A 80 17.87 4.62 -8.28
CA ALA A 80 16.87 3.71 -8.86
C ALA A 80 17.49 2.32 -9.02
N VAL A 81 16.81 1.31 -8.49
CA VAL A 81 17.29 -0.09 -8.54
C VAL A 81 16.29 -1.04 -9.21
N SER A 82 15.04 -0.64 -9.38
CA SER A 82 14.06 -1.43 -10.13
C SER A 82 14.36 -1.41 -11.63
N PRO A 83 13.98 -2.49 -12.35
CA PRO A 83 14.13 -2.53 -13.79
C PRO A 83 13.25 -1.46 -14.46
N ASP A 84 13.62 -1.11 -15.68
CA ASP A 84 12.81 -0.24 -16.53
C ASP A 84 11.39 -0.80 -16.74
N PRO A 85 10.41 0.08 -17.05
CA PRO A 85 9.06 -0.29 -17.48
C PRO A 85 9.00 -1.42 -18.52
N THR A 86 7.88 -2.17 -18.52
CA THR A 86 7.73 -3.29 -19.46
C THR A 86 7.31 -2.76 -20.83
N ALA A 87 8.09 -3.03 -21.87
CA ALA A 87 7.76 -2.55 -23.21
C ALA A 87 6.44 -3.16 -23.75
N PRO A 88 5.65 -2.38 -24.53
CA PRO A 88 5.91 -1.01 -24.92
C PRO A 88 5.34 -0.01 -23.90
N ASP A 89 6.23 0.67 -23.18
CA ASP A 89 5.87 1.83 -22.39
C ASP A 89 5.77 3.05 -23.31
N THR A 90 4.54 3.40 -23.72
CA THR A 90 4.26 4.51 -24.66
C THR A 90 3.72 5.76 -23.95
N ALA A 91 3.66 5.75 -22.62
CA ALA A 91 3.10 6.84 -21.84
C ALA A 91 3.94 8.12 -21.99
N ALA A 92 3.28 9.24 -22.26
CA ALA A 92 3.86 10.56 -22.06
C ALA A 92 3.88 10.89 -20.55
N VAL A 93 4.95 10.49 -19.87
CA VAL A 93 5.16 10.68 -18.43
C VAL A 93 5.17 12.16 -18.07
N GLN A 94 4.27 12.56 -17.16
CA GLN A 94 4.13 13.96 -16.72
C GLN A 94 4.96 14.25 -15.47
N SER A 95 5.16 13.25 -14.61
CA SER A 95 5.98 13.37 -13.41
C SER A 95 6.62 12.02 -13.10
N GLN A 96 7.92 12.04 -12.79
CA GLN A 96 8.67 10.85 -12.42
C GLN A 96 9.87 11.20 -11.55
N GLY A 97 10.40 10.17 -10.91
CA GLY A 97 11.57 10.26 -10.06
C GLY A 97 11.26 10.95 -8.73
N ASP A 98 12.33 11.32 -8.05
CA ASP A 98 12.31 11.63 -6.63
C ASP A 98 11.75 13.00 -6.23
N PRO A 99 11.71 14.01 -7.11
CA PRO A 99 10.90 15.19 -6.87
C PRO A 99 9.40 14.86 -6.79
N TYR A 100 8.96 13.74 -7.38
CA TYR A 100 7.57 13.29 -7.37
C TYR A 100 7.37 12.05 -6.48
N THR A 101 7.34 12.27 -5.18
CA THR A 101 7.15 11.22 -4.15
C THR A 101 5.73 10.61 -4.11
N TYR A 102 5.61 9.48 -3.41
CA TYR A 102 4.31 8.84 -3.08
C TYR A 102 3.31 9.79 -2.40
N HIS A 103 3.78 10.76 -1.61
CA HIS A 103 2.89 11.73 -0.98
C HIS A 103 2.22 12.65 -2.01
N HIS A 104 2.88 12.95 -3.14
CA HIS A 104 2.26 13.69 -4.24
C HIS A 104 1.15 12.88 -4.88
N VAL A 105 1.37 11.58 -5.14
CA VAL A 105 0.32 10.67 -5.63
C VAL A 105 -0.92 10.72 -4.74
N ARG A 106 -0.74 10.58 -3.41
CA ARG A 106 -1.85 10.64 -2.45
C ARG A 106 -2.57 11.98 -2.47
N ARG A 107 -1.83 13.09 -2.46
CA ARG A 107 -2.37 14.45 -2.51
C ARG A 107 -3.18 14.66 -3.79
N ASP A 108 -2.63 14.26 -4.93
CA ASP A 108 -3.22 14.53 -6.23
C ASP A 108 -4.46 13.66 -6.46
N VAL A 109 -4.42 12.38 -6.06
CA VAL A 109 -5.61 11.50 -6.05
C VAL A 109 -6.69 12.06 -5.11
N TRP A 110 -6.31 12.56 -3.93
CA TRP A 110 -7.26 13.23 -3.03
C TRP A 110 -7.89 14.46 -3.70
N ASN A 111 -7.09 15.31 -4.36
CA ASN A 111 -7.58 16.50 -5.06
C ASN A 111 -8.59 16.12 -6.13
N ILE A 112 -8.28 15.13 -6.97
CA ILE A 112 -9.18 14.63 -8.02
C ILE A 112 -10.52 14.18 -7.43
N THR A 113 -10.49 13.39 -6.35
CA THR A 113 -11.74 12.91 -5.72
C THR A 113 -12.53 14.03 -5.06
N LYS A 114 -11.86 15.01 -4.46
CA LYS A 114 -12.51 16.18 -3.86
C LYS A 114 -13.15 17.09 -4.92
N GLU A 115 -12.45 17.35 -6.01
CA GLU A 115 -12.97 18.14 -7.15
C GLU A 115 -14.18 17.46 -7.79
N ALA A 116 -14.24 16.12 -7.76
CA ALA A 116 -15.39 15.32 -8.15
C ALA A 116 -16.54 15.32 -7.11
N GLY A 117 -16.45 16.13 -6.05
CA GLY A 117 -17.49 16.30 -5.04
C GLY A 117 -17.40 15.35 -3.84
N MET A 118 -16.31 14.56 -3.70
CA MET A 118 -16.15 13.69 -2.54
C MET A 118 -15.83 14.48 -1.26
N THR A 119 -16.56 14.19 -0.19
CA THR A 119 -16.10 14.51 1.16
C THR A 119 -15.35 13.31 1.71
N VAL A 120 -14.01 13.35 1.63
CA VAL A 120 -13.17 12.24 2.08
C VAL A 120 -13.23 12.13 3.60
N ASP A 121 -13.68 10.97 4.08
CA ASP A 121 -13.81 10.61 5.49
C ASP A 121 -12.96 9.35 5.75
N SER A 122 -11.66 9.55 5.95
CA SER A 122 -10.69 8.46 6.18
C SER A 122 -10.49 8.21 7.66
N ARG A 123 -10.39 6.94 8.08
CA ARG A 123 -9.96 6.60 9.46
C ARG A 123 -8.51 6.95 9.73
N TYR A 124 -7.68 6.76 8.72
CA TYR A 124 -6.23 6.94 8.82
C TYR A 124 -5.81 8.06 7.90
N ILE A 125 -5.50 9.21 8.49
CA ILE A 125 -5.00 10.39 7.80
C ILE A 125 -3.47 10.41 7.69
N VAL A 126 -2.76 9.57 8.45
CA VAL A 126 -1.30 9.50 8.42
C VAL A 126 -0.86 8.88 7.09
N PRO A 127 -0.01 9.58 6.31
CA PRO A 127 0.35 9.14 4.96
C PRO A 127 1.45 8.07 5.00
N SER A 128 1.20 6.91 5.62
CA SER A 128 2.14 5.79 5.59
C SER A 128 1.96 4.95 4.32
N ALA A 129 3.08 4.53 3.73
CA ALA A 129 3.09 3.56 2.65
C ALA A 129 3.37 2.18 3.25
N HIS A 130 2.33 1.38 3.48
CA HIS A 130 2.49 0.08 4.10
C HIS A 130 1.56 -0.97 3.52
N VAL A 131 2.03 -2.22 3.53
CA VAL A 131 1.26 -3.43 3.27
C VAL A 131 0.99 -4.11 4.60
N THR A 132 -0.28 -4.29 4.96
CA THR A 132 -0.62 -5.08 6.15
C THR A 132 -0.21 -6.54 5.92
N LEU A 133 0.64 -7.08 6.79
CA LEU A 133 1.09 -8.48 6.73
C LEU A 133 0.21 -9.38 7.60
N GLY A 134 -0.24 -8.88 8.74
CA GLY A 134 -1.10 -9.64 9.65
C GLY A 134 -1.64 -8.82 10.81
N ARG A 135 -2.55 -9.43 11.58
CA ARG A 135 -3.22 -8.86 12.75
C ARG A 135 -3.11 -9.79 13.94
N PHE A 136 -2.96 -9.21 15.12
CA PHE A 136 -3.07 -9.96 16.37
C PHE A 136 -4.54 -10.20 16.68
N LEU A 137 -4.92 -11.46 16.88
CA LEU A 137 -6.27 -11.87 17.26
C LEU A 137 -6.42 -12.01 18.77
N THR A 138 -5.36 -12.49 19.42
CA THR A 138 -5.27 -12.63 20.87
C THR A 138 -3.87 -12.22 21.35
N ASN A 139 -3.71 -12.14 22.67
CA ASN A 139 -2.42 -11.80 23.29
C ASN A 139 -1.62 -13.05 23.69
N ASP A 140 -2.03 -14.25 23.28
CA ASP A 140 -1.44 -15.51 23.80
C ASP A 140 0.04 -15.66 23.42
N ASP A 141 0.40 -15.23 22.20
CA ASP A 141 1.79 -15.19 21.70
C ASP A 141 2.60 -14.00 22.26
N HIS A 142 1.99 -13.14 23.06
CA HIS A 142 2.59 -11.92 23.62
C HIS A 142 2.32 -11.79 25.13
N ALA A 143 1.94 -12.88 25.81
CA ALA A 143 1.47 -12.84 27.19
C ALA A 143 2.59 -12.48 28.17
N THR A 144 3.80 -12.99 27.96
CA THR A 144 4.96 -12.74 28.83
C THR A 144 5.92 -11.69 28.25
N PRO A 145 6.74 -11.04 29.10
CA PRO A 145 7.82 -10.17 28.62
C PRO A 145 8.77 -10.87 27.65
N ASP A 146 9.12 -12.13 27.92
CA ASP A 146 10.04 -12.92 27.08
C ASP A 146 9.44 -13.20 25.70
N GLN A 147 8.14 -13.53 25.63
CA GLN A 147 7.43 -13.72 24.36
C GLN A 147 7.42 -12.43 23.53
N ARG A 148 7.12 -11.28 24.16
CA ARG A 148 7.16 -9.97 23.48
C ARG A 148 8.55 -9.63 23.02
N LYS A 149 9.58 -9.91 23.83
CA LYS A 149 10.98 -9.69 23.44
C LYS A 149 11.35 -10.55 22.24
N ALA A 150 11.02 -11.84 22.25
CA ALA A 150 11.30 -12.74 21.14
C ALA A 150 10.64 -12.26 19.83
N TRP A 151 9.41 -11.74 19.91
CA TRP A 151 8.73 -11.15 18.76
C TRP A 151 9.43 -9.91 18.22
N VAL A 152 9.80 -8.97 19.09
CA VAL A 152 10.53 -7.74 18.71
C VAL A 152 11.89 -8.09 18.12
N ASP A 153 12.64 -9.00 18.75
CA ASP A 153 13.94 -9.44 18.25
C ASP A 153 13.81 -10.07 16.85
N ALA A 154 12.78 -10.88 16.61
CA ALA A 154 12.54 -11.46 15.28
C ALA A 154 12.25 -10.39 14.21
N ILE A 155 11.50 -9.34 14.55
CA ILE A 155 11.26 -8.20 13.66
C ILE A 155 12.57 -7.44 13.39
N ASP A 156 13.39 -7.22 14.43
CA ASP A 156 14.67 -6.53 14.29
C ASP A 156 15.66 -7.33 13.44
N ASP A 157 15.66 -8.66 13.55
CA ASP A 157 16.45 -9.56 12.71
C ASP A 157 16.05 -9.44 11.24
N ILE A 158 14.74 -9.46 10.95
CA ILE A 158 14.21 -9.27 9.58
C ILE A 158 14.58 -7.88 9.05
N ASN A 159 14.43 -6.84 9.86
CA ASN A 159 14.75 -5.48 9.46
C ASN A 159 16.23 -5.29 9.16
N ARG A 160 17.13 -5.88 9.95
CA ARG A 160 18.56 -5.89 9.64
C ARG A 160 18.85 -6.61 8.33
N TRP A 161 18.20 -7.75 8.09
CA TRP A 161 18.34 -8.46 6.81
C TRP A 161 17.85 -7.61 5.62
N LEU A 162 16.69 -6.94 5.73
CA LEU A 162 16.20 -6.03 4.69
C LEU A 162 17.20 -4.90 4.42
N GLU A 163 17.73 -4.29 5.48
CA GLU A 163 18.70 -3.20 5.36
C GLU A 163 20.03 -3.66 4.73
N THR A 164 20.58 -4.81 5.14
CA THR A 164 21.90 -5.23 4.66
C THR A 164 21.85 -5.91 3.30
N GLU A 165 20.81 -6.70 3.03
CA GLU A 165 20.75 -7.57 1.84
C GLU A 165 19.88 -7.01 0.71
N ILE A 166 18.89 -6.16 1.01
CA ILE A 166 17.85 -5.79 0.04
C ILE A 166 17.89 -4.31 -0.34
N TRP A 167 18.18 -3.41 0.61
CA TRP A 167 18.14 -1.97 0.33
C TRP A 167 19.21 -1.54 -0.69
N GLY A 168 18.77 -0.84 -1.74
CA GLY A 168 19.67 -0.25 -2.74
C GLY A 168 20.46 -1.26 -3.57
N ARG A 169 20.15 -2.56 -3.48
CA ARG A 169 20.82 -3.62 -4.22
C ARG A 169 20.10 -3.88 -5.55
N THR A 170 20.86 -3.97 -6.63
CA THR A 170 20.37 -4.33 -7.97
C THR A 170 20.56 -5.81 -8.30
N ASP A 171 21.41 -6.51 -7.54
CA ASP A 171 21.82 -7.90 -7.73
C ASP A 171 21.30 -8.84 -6.64
N ALA A 172 20.43 -8.36 -5.75
CA ALA A 172 19.79 -9.16 -4.73
C ALA A 172 18.68 -10.05 -5.30
N ASP A 173 18.36 -11.13 -4.59
CA ASP A 173 17.24 -12.02 -4.94
C ASP A 173 15.88 -11.29 -4.96
N PHE A 174 15.77 -10.19 -4.21
CA PHE A 174 14.60 -9.31 -4.17
C PHE A 174 15.02 -7.85 -4.32
N ILE A 175 14.19 -7.06 -5.00
CA ILE A 175 14.40 -5.63 -5.20
C ILE A 175 13.73 -4.87 -4.05
N GLY A 176 14.50 -4.09 -3.30
CA GLY A 176 14.04 -3.25 -2.18
C GLY A 176 13.30 -1.97 -2.59
N GLU A 177 12.84 -1.89 -3.82
CA GLU A 177 12.18 -0.74 -4.43
C GLU A 177 10.87 -1.20 -5.08
N TRP A 178 9.81 -0.44 -4.82
CA TRP A 178 8.50 -0.63 -5.45
C TRP A 178 8.15 0.63 -6.26
N VAL A 179 8.10 0.48 -7.58
CA VAL A 179 7.58 1.50 -8.50
C VAL A 179 6.05 1.41 -8.55
N LEU A 180 5.36 2.46 -8.11
CA LEU A 180 3.90 2.48 -8.13
C LEU A 180 3.38 2.49 -9.57
N GLY A 181 2.48 1.56 -9.87
CA GLY A 181 1.81 1.53 -11.16
C GLY A 181 2.51 0.70 -12.24
N GLN A 182 3.66 0.08 -11.97
CA GLN A 182 4.44 -0.63 -13.01
C GLN A 182 3.64 -1.81 -13.60
N GLU A 183 3.21 -2.78 -12.80
CA GLU A 183 2.41 -3.90 -13.36
C GLU A 183 0.95 -3.54 -13.62
N LYS A 184 0.36 -2.76 -12.71
CA LYS A 184 -1.05 -2.37 -12.69
C LYS A 184 -1.17 -0.98 -12.10
N GLY A 185 -2.07 -0.17 -12.63
CA GLY A 185 -2.42 1.13 -12.06
C GLY A 185 -3.17 0.99 -10.72
N LEU A 186 -3.74 2.09 -10.24
CA LEU A 186 -4.48 2.07 -8.98
C LEU A 186 -5.77 1.23 -9.11
N ASP A 187 -5.99 0.35 -8.13
CA ASP A 187 -7.21 -0.47 -8.03
C ASP A 187 -8.24 0.27 -7.18
N VAL A 188 -9.28 0.80 -7.83
CA VAL A 188 -10.43 1.40 -7.15
C VAL A 188 -11.36 0.27 -6.71
N ARG A 189 -11.48 0.07 -5.40
CA ARG A 189 -12.24 -1.05 -4.82
C ARG A 189 -13.34 -0.57 -3.87
N VAL A 190 -14.35 -1.43 -3.66
CA VAL A 190 -15.41 -1.24 -2.66
C VAL A 190 -15.65 -2.52 -1.86
N GLY A 191 -16.16 -2.40 -0.63
CA GLY A 191 -16.54 -3.52 0.25
C GLY A 191 -15.59 -3.74 1.43
N THR A 192 -15.44 -4.99 1.87
CA THR A 192 -14.70 -5.38 3.08
C THR A 192 -13.18 -5.49 2.85
N LEU A 193 -12.58 -4.43 2.33
CA LEU A 193 -11.20 -4.41 1.82
C LEU A 193 -10.12 -4.73 2.87
N TRP A 194 -10.36 -4.35 4.13
CA TRP A 194 -9.40 -4.46 5.24
C TRP A 194 -9.07 -5.90 5.65
N TYR A 195 -9.94 -6.84 5.30
CA TYR A 195 -9.78 -8.27 5.57
C TYR A 195 -9.67 -9.05 4.26
N GLY A 196 -9.22 -8.35 3.21
CA GLY A 196 -8.96 -8.92 1.89
C GLY A 196 -10.20 -9.22 1.04
N GLY A 197 -11.39 -8.82 1.50
CA GLY A 197 -12.61 -8.93 0.72
C GLY A 197 -12.79 -7.82 -0.31
N GLY A 198 -14.05 -7.45 -0.51
CA GLY A 198 -14.47 -6.43 -1.47
C GLY A 198 -14.23 -6.83 -2.94
N ARG A 199 -14.45 -5.87 -3.84
CA ARG A 199 -14.36 -6.05 -5.29
C ARG A 199 -13.77 -4.83 -5.98
N THR A 200 -13.06 -5.07 -7.07
CA THR A 200 -12.60 -4.03 -8.00
C THR A 200 -13.80 -3.40 -8.71
N VAL A 201 -13.83 -2.07 -8.74
CA VAL A 201 -14.72 -1.25 -9.55
C VAL A 201 -14.03 -0.86 -10.84
N LEU A 202 -12.77 -0.41 -10.75
CA LEU A 202 -11.95 -0.06 -11.88
C LEU A 202 -10.48 -0.30 -11.54
N LEU A 203 -9.77 -1.02 -12.39
CA LEU A 203 -8.33 -1.22 -12.29
C LEU A 203 -7.64 -0.33 -13.32
N GLY A 204 -6.68 0.48 -12.87
CA GLY A 204 -5.88 1.31 -13.75
C GLY A 204 -4.89 0.51 -14.60
N GLU A 205 -4.46 1.13 -15.68
CA GLU A 205 -3.41 0.60 -16.56
C GLU A 205 -2.02 0.74 -15.92
N GLY A 206 -1.20 -0.31 -16.06
CA GLY A 206 0.21 -0.30 -15.68
C GLY A 206 1.13 0.12 -16.84
N PHE A 207 2.44 0.15 -16.62
CA PHE A 207 3.45 0.57 -17.61
C PHE A 207 4.74 -0.26 -17.56
#